data_AF-A0A0F8WE42-F1
#
_entry.id   AF-A0A0F8WE42-F1
#
_cell.length_a   1.000
_cell.length_b   1.000
_cell.length_c   1.000
_cell.angle_alpha   90.00
_cell.angle_beta   90.00
_cell.angle_gamma   90.00
#
_symmetry.space_group_name_H-M   'P 1'
#
loop_
_entity.id
_entity.type
_entity.pdbx_description
1 polymer ?
#
loop_
_entity_poly.entity_id
_entity_poly.type
_entity_poly.pdbx_seq_one_letter_code
_entity_poly.pdbx_strand_id
1 'polypeptide(L)'
;LQAIKAKEKMMYPIEFEAFYLEYPRKVEKKNAFLTWKRLTIQQKKEVIVAARNYAKIMRSECREEQYLKYPKSFISPYREIWKDYLQPPKKASDDWLEKKLKEETNE
;
A
#
# COMPACT_ATOMS: atom_id res chain seq x y z
N LEU A 1 -6.56 -30.85 8.41
CA LEU A 1 -5.44 -29.92 8.17
C LEU A 1 -5.71 -28.44 8.58
N GLN A 2 -6.76 -28.13 9.38
CA GLN A 2 -7.12 -26.72 9.66
C GLN A 2 -6.42 -26.09 10.88
N ALA A 3 -5.72 -26.86 11.72
CA ALA A 3 -5.13 -26.35 12.97
C ALA A 3 -3.79 -25.62 12.82
N ILE A 4 -3.04 -25.84 11.73
CA ILE A 4 -1.70 -25.24 11.53
C ILE A 4 -1.82 -23.74 11.19
N LYS A 5 -2.89 -23.33 10.48
CA LYS A 5 -3.11 -21.94 10.06
C LYS A 5 -3.41 -20.98 11.22
N ALA A 6 -3.90 -21.49 12.35
CA ALA A 6 -4.28 -20.69 13.51
C ALA A 6 -3.09 -20.35 14.43
N LYS A 7 -2.03 -21.16 14.43
CA LYS A 7 -0.91 -21.01 15.38
C LYS A 7 0.10 -19.91 14.99
N GLU A 8 0.20 -19.58 13.71
CA GLU A 8 1.04 -18.44 13.24
C GLU A 8 0.42 -17.06 13.54
N LYS A 9 -0.87 -17.03 13.91
CA LYS A 9 -1.65 -15.78 14.09
C LYS A 9 -1.19 -14.93 15.28
N MET A 10 -0.28 -15.43 16.13
CA MET A 10 0.28 -14.71 17.28
C MET A 10 1.71 -14.16 17.10
N MET A 11 2.34 -14.29 15.92
CA MET A 11 3.75 -13.92 15.77
C MET A 11 4.00 -12.50 15.24
N TYR A 12 2.97 -11.83 14.70
CA TYR A 12 3.12 -10.52 14.07
C TYR A 12 2.34 -9.42 14.79
N PRO A 13 2.89 -8.20 14.90
CA PRO A 13 2.17 -7.04 15.41
C PRO A 13 0.90 -6.74 14.61
N ILE A 14 -0.14 -6.28 15.29
CA ILE A 14 -1.44 -5.93 14.68
C ILE A 14 -1.27 -4.93 13.52
N GLU A 15 -0.37 -3.96 13.68
CA GLU A 15 -0.07 -2.95 12.65
C GLU A 15 0.51 -3.56 11.37
N PHE A 16 1.37 -4.57 11.50
CA PHE A 16 1.91 -5.28 10.35
C PHE A 16 0.83 -6.14 9.68
N GLU A 17 -0.01 -6.81 10.45
CA GLU A 17 -1.16 -7.55 9.91
C GLU A 17 -2.12 -6.62 9.17
N ALA A 18 -2.38 -5.41 9.67
CA ALA A 18 -3.19 -4.41 8.98
C ALA A 18 -2.58 -4.02 7.64
N PHE A 19 -1.28 -3.71 7.59
CA PHE A 19 -0.56 -3.48 6.33
C PHE A 19 -0.68 -4.68 5.39
N TYR A 20 -0.36 -5.87 5.88
CA TYR A 20 -0.30 -7.07 5.05
C TYR A 20 -1.68 -7.49 4.55
N LEU A 21 -2.76 -7.20 5.29
CA LEU A 21 -4.15 -7.45 4.91
C LEU A 21 -4.61 -6.52 3.79
N GLU A 22 -4.21 -5.25 3.80
CA GLU A 22 -4.54 -4.27 2.76
C GLU A 22 -3.77 -4.52 1.45
N TYR A 23 -2.54 -5.04 1.54
CA TYR A 23 -1.67 -5.20 0.38
C TYR A 23 -2.24 -6.22 -0.63
N PRO A 24 -2.36 -5.90 -1.94
CA PRO A 24 -3.11 -6.73 -2.88
C PRO A 24 -2.43 -8.08 -3.19
N ARG A 25 -1.10 -8.16 -3.12
CA ARG A 25 -0.30 -9.36 -3.42
C ARG A 25 0.19 -10.07 -2.15
N LYS A 26 -0.23 -11.31 -1.89
CA LYS A 26 0.07 -12.02 -0.63
C LYS A 26 1.29 -12.95 -0.74
N VAL A 27 2.48 -12.35 -0.89
CA VAL A 27 3.75 -13.09 -1.01
C VAL A 27 4.77 -12.67 0.05
N GLU A 28 5.76 -13.53 0.30
CA GLU A 28 6.92 -13.29 1.17
C GLU A 28 6.62 -12.59 2.53
N LYS A 29 5.54 -12.97 3.23
CA LYS A 29 5.11 -12.33 4.49
C LYS A 29 6.24 -12.16 5.50
N LYS A 30 7.08 -13.18 5.67
CA LYS A 30 8.25 -13.15 6.58
C LYS A 30 9.27 -12.08 6.18
N ASN A 31 9.64 -12.00 4.91
CA ASN A 31 10.61 -10.99 4.44
C ASN A 31 10.03 -9.58 4.50
N ALA A 32 8.76 -9.42 4.16
CA ALA A 32 8.05 -8.15 4.32
C ALA A 32 8.07 -7.70 5.79
N PHE A 33 7.83 -8.61 6.73
CA PHE A 33 7.91 -8.27 8.15
C PHE A 33 9.30 -7.83 8.60
N LEU A 34 10.35 -8.52 8.15
CA LEU A 34 11.74 -8.14 8.47
C LEU A 34 12.09 -6.74 7.98
N THR A 35 11.60 -6.35 6.79
CA THR A 35 11.76 -4.98 6.29
C THR A 35 10.89 -3.99 7.07
N TRP A 36 9.63 -4.34 7.35
CA TRP A 36 8.69 -3.49 8.11
C TRP A 36 9.21 -3.16 9.52
N LYS A 37 9.90 -4.09 10.18
CA LYS A 37 10.51 -3.87 11.50
C LYS A 37 11.53 -2.73 11.52
N ARG A 38 12.19 -2.46 10.39
CA ARG A 38 13.22 -1.43 10.27
C ARG A 38 12.65 -0.03 10.09
N LEU A 39 11.34 0.08 9.87
CA LEU A 39 10.66 1.36 9.70
C LEU A 39 10.42 2.05 11.04
N THR A 40 10.44 3.38 11.01
CA THR A 40 10.01 4.20 12.16
C THR A 40 8.50 4.07 12.38
N ILE A 41 8.01 4.47 13.56
CA ILE A 41 6.58 4.46 13.87
C ILE A 41 5.78 5.28 12.84
N GLN A 42 6.33 6.41 12.41
CA GLN A 42 5.68 7.26 11.41
C GLN A 42 5.61 6.58 10.03
N GLN A 43 6.71 6.01 9.57
CA GLN A 43 6.76 5.26 8.31
C GLN A 43 5.81 4.05 8.31
N LYS A 44 5.64 3.37 9.45
CA LYS A 44 4.69 2.25 9.57
C LYS A 44 3.26 2.68 9.32
N LYS A 45 2.84 3.82 9.89
CA LYS A 45 1.50 4.39 9.67
C LYS A 45 1.30 4.77 8.20
N GLU A 46 2.28 5.46 7.63
CA GLU A 46 2.32 5.85 6.21
C GLU A 46 2.19 4.65 5.27
N VAL A 47 2.93 3.58 5.53
CA VAL A 47 2.93 2.35 4.72
C VAL A 47 1.56 1.67 4.72
N ILE A 48 0.82 1.68 5.84
CA ILE A 48 -0.54 1.11 5.90
C ILE A 48 -1.49 1.91 4.99
N VAL A 49 -1.44 3.25 5.06
CA VAL A 49 -2.24 4.13 4.20
C VAL A 49 -1.87 3.93 2.73
N ALA A 50 -0.58 3.91 2.43
CA ALA A 50 -0.04 3.70 1.09
C ALA A 50 -0.44 2.34 0.51
N ALA A 51 -0.40 1.27 1.30
CA ALA A 51 -0.82 -0.05 0.86
C ALA A 51 -2.28 -0.10 0.44
N ARG A 52 -3.17 0.56 1.20
CA ARG A 52 -4.60 0.67 0.88
C ARG A 52 -4.82 1.45 -0.42
N ASN A 53 -4.13 2.58 -0.60
CA ASN A 53 -4.25 3.39 -1.82
C ASN A 53 -3.69 2.64 -3.04
N TYR A 54 -2.55 1.98 -2.88
CA TYR A 54 -1.95 1.12 -3.90
C TYR A 54 -2.93 0.01 -4.32
N ALA A 55 -3.56 -0.69 -3.35
CA ALA A 55 -4.55 -1.72 -3.64
C ALA A 55 -5.74 -1.20 -4.47
N LYS A 56 -6.21 0.03 -4.16
CA LYS A 56 -7.28 0.68 -4.91
C LYS A 56 -6.88 1.00 -6.35
N ILE A 57 -5.70 1.60 -6.56
CA ILE A 57 -5.18 1.93 -7.90
C ILE A 57 -5.02 0.67 -8.75
N MET A 58 -4.41 -0.36 -8.18
CA MET A 58 -4.18 -1.61 -8.91
C MET A 58 -5.49 -2.32 -9.26
N ARG A 59 -6.51 -2.24 -8.39
CA ARG A 59 -7.84 -2.76 -8.66
C ARG A 59 -8.57 -1.96 -9.73
N SER A 60 -8.49 -0.62 -9.71
CA SER A 60 -9.10 0.22 -10.75
C SER A 60 -8.45 0.02 -12.12
N GLU A 61 -7.17 -0.30 -12.15
CA GLU A 61 -6.40 -0.58 -13.36
C GLU A 61 -6.47 -2.04 -13.83
N CYS A 62 -7.24 -2.90 -13.15
CA CYS A 62 -7.35 -4.34 -13.43
C CYS A 62 -5.99 -5.04 -13.61
N ARG A 63 -4.99 -4.67 -12.80
CA ARG A 63 -3.63 -5.23 -12.92
C ARG A 63 -3.60 -6.68 -12.45
N GLU A 64 -2.93 -7.53 -13.22
CA GLU A 64 -2.68 -8.91 -12.81
C GLU A 64 -1.66 -9.00 -11.68
N GLU A 65 -1.82 -10.01 -10.81
CA GLU A 65 -1.01 -10.16 -9.60
C GLU A 65 0.50 -10.23 -9.86
N GLN A 66 0.91 -10.80 -10.99
CA GLN A 66 2.32 -10.91 -11.39
C GLN A 66 3.02 -9.56 -11.59
N TYR A 67 2.27 -8.53 -12.00
CA TYR A 67 2.79 -7.17 -12.20
C TYR A 67 2.70 -6.30 -10.94
N LEU A 68 2.06 -6.79 -9.88
CA LEU A 68 2.02 -6.10 -8.60
C LEU A 68 3.39 -6.17 -7.91
N LYS A 69 3.78 -5.06 -7.31
CA LYS A 69 5.04 -4.97 -6.57
C LYS A 69 5.03 -5.98 -5.42
N TYR A 70 6.20 -6.51 -5.08
CA TYR A 70 6.35 -7.31 -3.87
C TYR A 70 6.19 -6.43 -2.63
N PRO A 71 5.51 -6.90 -1.57
CA PRO A 71 5.30 -6.10 -0.35
C PRO A 71 6.63 -5.66 0.29
N LYS A 72 7.65 -6.53 0.30
CA LYS A 72 9.02 -6.20 0.75
C LYS A 72 9.62 -5.03 -0.04
N SER A 73 9.49 -5.05 -1.36
CA SER A 73 10.04 -4.01 -2.25
C SER A 73 9.28 -2.70 -2.11
N PHE A 74 7.96 -2.77 -1.89
CA PHE A 74 7.11 -1.61 -1.67
C PHE A 74 7.46 -0.83 -0.41
N ILE A 75 7.79 -1.53 0.69
CA ILE A 75 8.15 -0.91 1.98
C ILE A 75 9.66 -0.79 2.19
N SER A 76 10.45 -0.94 1.12
CA SER A 76 11.91 -0.91 1.20
C SER A 76 12.43 0.49 1.49
N PRO A 77 13.19 0.71 2.58
CA PRO A 77 13.66 2.04 2.98
C PRO A 77 14.61 2.68 1.95
N TYR A 78 15.18 1.90 1.03
CA TYR A 78 16.08 2.41 0.00
C TYR A 78 15.38 3.18 -1.12
N ARG A 79 14.15 2.78 -1.49
CA ARG A 79 13.42 3.38 -2.60
C ARG A 79 12.19 4.16 -2.18
N GLU A 80 11.70 3.93 -0.96
CA GLU A 80 10.57 4.66 -0.37
C GLU A 80 9.31 4.75 -1.25
N ILE A 81 9.06 3.71 -2.07
CA ILE A 81 7.99 3.67 -3.10
C ILE A 81 6.60 3.94 -2.50
N TRP A 82 6.39 3.60 -1.23
CA TRP A 82 5.11 3.85 -0.56
C TRP A 82 4.75 5.34 -0.50
N LYS A 83 5.72 6.26 -0.56
CA LYS A 83 5.47 7.72 -0.50
C LYS A 83 4.61 8.21 -1.67
N ASP A 84 4.77 7.61 -2.84
CA ASP A 84 3.99 7.94 -4.05
C ASP A 84 2.50 7.60 -3.88
N TYR A 85 2.17 6.74 -2.93
CA TYR A 85 0.81 6.24 -2.70
C TYR A 85 0.20 6.77 -1.39
N LEU A 86 0.81 7.78 -0.75
CA LEU A 86 0.24 8.38 0.47
C LEU A 86 -1.07 9.12 0.21
N GLN A 87 -1.21 9.70 -0.98
CA GLN A 87 -2.44 10.35 -1.40
C GLN A 87 -3.42 9.32 -1.97
N PRO A 88 -4.73 9.48 -1.73
CA PRO A 88 -5.72 8.64 -2.38
C PRO A 88 -5.63 8.80 -3.91
N PRO A 89 -6.00 7.76 -4.68
CA PRO A 89 -6.11 7.91 -6.13
C PRO A 89 -7.03 9.09 -6.47
N LYS A 90 -6.51 10.06 -7.24
CA LYS A 90 -7.34 11.13 -7.82
C LYS A 90 -8.47 10.48 -8.61
N LYS A 91 -9.71 10.93 -8.41
CA LYS A 91 -10.80 10.46 -9.27
C LYS A 91 -10.59 11.04 -10.66
N ALA A 92 -10.92 10.29 -11.70
CA ALA A 92 -10.85 10.79 -13.07
C ALA A 92 -11.68 12.09 -13.29
N SER A 93 -12.72 12.30 -12.46
CA SER A 93 -13.53 13.54 -12.44
C SER A 93 -12.80 14.74 -11.84
N ASP A 94 -11.83 14.53 -10.96
CA ASP A 94 -11.14 15.63 -10.24
C ASP A 94 -10.17 16.37 -11.17
N ASP A 95 -9.58 15.69 -12.15
CA ASP A 95 -8.63 16.28 -13.10
C ASP A 95 -9.29 17.28 -14.06
N TRP A 96 -10.49 16.97 -14.55
CA TRP A 96 -11.26 17.87 -15.40
C TRP A 96 -11.74 19.12 -14.65
N LEU A 97 -12.20 18.95 -13.41
CA LEU A 97 -12.64 20.06 -12.55
C LEU A 97 -11.48 20.97 -12.15
N GLU A 98 -10.32 20.40 -11.76
CA GLU A 98 -9.12 21.18 -11.43
C GLU A 98 -8.62 21.99 -12.64
N LYS A 99 -8.65 21.39 -13.84
CA LYS A 99 -8.27 22.09 -15.07
C LYS A 99 -9.23 23.24 -15.38
N LYS A 100 -10.54 22.99 -15.28
CA LYS A 100 -11.58 24.00 -15.51
C LYS A 100 -11.51 25.16 -14.52
N LEU A 101 -11.32 24.88 -13.22
CA LEU A 101 -11.17 25.92 -12.19
C LEU A 101 -9.93 26.79 -12.41
N LYS A 102 -8.81 26.21 -12.85
CA LYS A 102 -7.59 26.97 -13.15
C LYS A 102 -7.75 27.89 -14.36
N GLU A 103 -8.51 27.46 -15.36
CA GLU A 103 -8.84 28.27 -16.54
C GLU A 103 -9.75 29.46 -16.15
N GLU A 104 -10.70 29.25 -15.23
CA GLU A 104 -11.63 30.30 -14.76
C GLU A 104 -10.99 31.31 -13.78
N THR A 105 -9.92 30.95 -13.06
CA THR A 105 -9.23 31.86 -12.12
C THR A 105 -8.09 32.70 -12.73
N ASN A 106 -7.79 32.49 -14.00
CA ASN A 106 -6.72 33.20 -14.72
C ASN A 106 -7.25 34.27 -15.70
N GLU A 107 -8.56 34.55 -15.65
CA GLU A 107 -9.28 35.69 -16.27
C GLU A 107 -9.65 36.74 -15.20
#